data_AF-A0A8T1Y5Y4-F1
#
_entry.id   AF-A0A8T1Y5Y4-F1
#
_cell.length_a   1.000
_cell.length_b   1.000
_cell.length_c   1.000
_cell.angle_alpha   90.00
_cell.angle_beta   90.00
_cell.angle_gamma   90.00
#
_symmetry.space_group_name_H-M   'P 1'
#
loop_
_entity.id
_entity.type
_entity.pdbx_description
1 polymer ?
#
loop_
_entity_poly.entity_id
_entity_poly.type
_entity_poly.pdbx_seq_one_letter_code
_entity_poly.pdbx_strand_id
1 'polypeptide(L)'
;MGFMMMDSRVCSMNFDLQGIHNNEEDFVDPCIKQIAKLDQIEISKVLQCDGFLLCVIKDNSRLLVWNPYLGQTRFIKPRNSFHRLDRYALGYDNNHNYKILRLLDDYFFDREHLFGYEIYDFSSDSWRVLLFIILIRNLALA
;
A
#
# COMPACT_ATOMS: atom_id res chain seq x y z
N MET A 1 0.68 17.70 -5.88
CA MET A 1 -0.61 16.99 -5.76
C MET A 1 -0.40 15.80 -4.86
N GLY A 2 -1.04 15.81 -3.68
CA GLY A 2 -1.00 14.70 -2.73
C GLY A 2 -2.20 13.78 -2.91
N PHE A 3 -2.15 12.62 -2.26
CA PHE A 3 -3.28 11.69 -2.21
C PHE A 3 -3.59 11.35 -0.77
N MET A 4 -4.87 11.16 -0.48
CA MET A 4 -5.35 10.73 0.84
C MET A 4 -6.52 9.77 0.67
N MET A 5 -6.89 9.11 1.76
CA MET A 5 -8.11 8.31 1.79
C MET A 5 -9.22 8.99 2.61
N MET A 6 -10.45 8.84 2.12
CA MET A 6 -11.69 9.22 2.82
C MET A 6 -12.74 8.15 2.52
N ASP A 7 -13.41 7.60 3.53
CA ASP A 7 -14.49 6.61 3.36
C ASP A 7 -14.16 5.43 2.43
N SER A 8 -12.96 4.87 2.56
CA SER A 8 -12.44 3.80 1.69
C SER A 8 -12.26 4.20 0.20
N ARG A 9 -12.24 5.50 -0.10
CA ARG A 9 -11.97 6.08 -1.43
C ARG A 9 -10.63 6.77 -1.46
N VAL A 10 -10.06 6.90 -2.65
CA VAL A 10 -8.85 7.68 -2.90
C VAL A 10 -9.25 9.06 -3.39
N CYS A 11 -8.74 10.08 -2.71
CA CYS A 11 -8.92 11.47 -3.08
C CYS A 11 -7.55 12.08 -3.40
N SER A 12 -7.50 12.92 -4.43
CA SER A 12 -6.40 13.88 -4.57
C SER A 12 -6.64 15.06 -3.64
N MET A 13 -5.55 15.57 -3.07
CA MET A 13 -5.53 16.77 -2.25
C MET A 13 -4.53 17.75 -2.85
N ASN A 14 -4.94 19.00 -3.02
CA ASN A 14 -4.07 20.07 -3.47
C ASN A 14 -4.31 21.34 -2.65
N PHE A 15 -3.26 22.13 -2.41
CA PHE A 15 -3.36 23.41 -1.72
C PHE A 15 -3.15 24.52 -2.74
N ASP A 16 -4.05 25.49 -2.76
CA ASP A 16 -3.86 26.69 -3.58
C ASP A 16 -3.01 27.70 -2.81
N LEU A 17 -1.70 27.66 -3.06
CA LEU A 17 -0.75 28.54 -2.40
C LEU A 17 -0.67 29.93 -3.06
N GLN A 18 -1.40 30.19 -4.15
CA GLN A 18 -1.32 31.48 -4.85
C GLN A 18 -2.08 32.60 -4.14
N GLY A 19 -3.01 32.26 -3.24
CA GLY A 19 -3.83 33.22 -2.50
C GLY A 19 -3.27 33.67 -1.15
N ILE A 20 -2.07 33.21 -0.75
CA ILE A 20 -1.50 33.54 0.57
C ILE A 20 -1.08 35.01 0.56
N HIS A 21 -1.89 35.87 1.17
CA HIS A 21 -1.44 37.20 1.56
C HIS A 21 -0.70 37.06 2.90
N ASN A 22 0.37 37.83 3.12
CA ASN A 22 1.25 37.75 4.29
C ASN A 22 0.58 38.21 5.62
N ASN A 23 -0.65 37.80 5.89
CA ASN A 23 -1.33 38.00 7.15
C ASN A 23 -1.27 36.70 7.96
N GLU A 24 -0.98 36.81 9.24
CA GLU A 24 -0.60 35.70 10.14
C GLU A 24 -1.73 34.67 10.42
N GLU A 25 -2.87 34.76 9.72
CA GLU A 25 -4.08 33.92 9.89
C GLU A 25 -4.57 33.22 8.60
N ASP A 26 -3.84 33.27 7.48
CA ASP A 26 -4.26 32.65 6.21
C ASP A 26 -4.03 31.12 6.20
N PHE A 27 -5.01 30.36 6.73
CA PHE A 27 -5.10 28.92 6.47
C PHE A 27 -5.61 28.68 5.05
N VAL A 28 -4.83 27.95 4.24
CA VAL A 28 -5.25 27.56 2.89
C VAL A 28 -6.18 26.35 2.96
N ASP A 29 -7.41 26.51 2.47
CA ASP A 29 -8.35 25.41 2.33
C ASP A 29 -7.85 24.40 1.29
N PRO A 30 -7.75 23.10 1.63
CA PRO A 30 -7.36 22.09 0.67
C PRO A 30 -8.49 21.81 -0.32
N CYS A 31 -8.15 21.79 -1.60
CA CYS A 31 -9.02 21.24 -2.64
C CYS A 31 -8.92 19.72 -2.63
N ILE A 32 -9.99 19.06 -2.17
CA ILE A 32 -10.10 17.60 -2.13
C ILE A 32 -11.03 17.15 -3.26
N LYS A 33 -10.55 16.22 -4.09
CA LYS A 33 -11.33 15.63 -5.19
C LYS A 33 -11.19 14.13 -5.18
N GLN A 34 -12.32 13.42 -5.15
CA GLN A 34 -12.33 11.96 -5.29
C GLN A 34 -11.86 11.55 -6.69
N ILE A 35 -11.07 10.49 -6.76
CA ILE A 35 -10.57 9.95 -8.02
C ILE A 35 -11.61 9.02 -8.64
N ALA A 36 -12.39 9.56 -9.59
CA ALA A 36 -13.46 8.84 -10.28
C ALA A 36 -13.05 7.46 -10.83
N LYS A 37 -11.80 7.33 -11.28
CA LYS A 37 -11.25 6.08 -11.81
C LYS A 37 -11.24 4.93 -10.78
N LEU A 38 -11.18 5.25 -9.50
CA LEU A 38 -11.12 4.29 -8.39
C LEU A 38 -12.47 4.15 -7.67
N ASP A 39 -13.54 4.78 -8.15
CA ASP A 39 -14.87 4.80 -7.52
C ASP A 39 -15.59 3.45 -7.52
N GLN A 40 -15.09 2.44 -8.21
CA GLN A 40 -15.68 1.10 -8.16
C GLN A 40 -14.94 0.19 -7.18
N ILE A 41 -13.87 0.68 -6.55
CA ILE A 41 -12.97 -0.13 -5.72
C ILE A 41 -12.95 0.48 -4.32
N GLU A 42 -13.25 -0.34 -3.32
CA GLU A 42 -13.05 0.03 -1.91
C GLU A 42 -11.61 -0.27 -1.51
N ILE A 43 -10.91 0.74 -1.00
CA ILE A 43 -9.49 0.67 -0.66
C ILE A 43 -9.32 0.83 0.84
N SER A 44 -8.52 -0.04 1.45
CA SER A 44 -8.24 -0.03 2.89
C SER A 44 -6.94 0.66 3.25
N LYS A 45 -5.96 0.69 2.32
CA LYS A 45 -4.65 1.33 2.51
C LYS A 45 -4.14 1.88 1.18
N VAL A 46 -3.46 3.02 1.24
CA VAL A 46 -2.73 3.63 0.10
C VAL A 46 -1.30 3.89 0.55
N LEU A 47 -0.34 3.48 -0.29
CA LEU A 47 1.09 3.69 -0.09
C LEU A 47 1.63 4.39 -1.33
N GLN A 48 2.41 5.46 -1.14
CA GLN A 48 2.97 6.24 -2.24
C GLN A 48 4.47 6.00 -2.37
N CYS A 49 4.96 5.86 -3.59
CA CYS A 49 6.38 5.83 -3.92
C CYS A 49 6.59 6.46 -5.30
N ASP A 50 7.41 7.50 -5.40
CA ASP A 50 7.79 8.17 -6.65
C ASP A 50 6.60 8.48 -7.59
N GLY A 51 5.51 8.94 -6.99
CA GLY A 51 4.29 9.27 -7.74
C GLY A 51 3.39 8.08 -8.10
N PHE A 52 3.84 6.83 -7.89
CA PHE A 52 2.99 5.64 -7.96
C PHE A 52 2.25 5.44 -6.64
N LEU A 53 1.05 4.88 -6.75
CA LEU A 53 0.20 4.51 -5.62
C LEU A 53 -0.01 3.00 -5.61
N LEU A 54 0.32 2.37 -4.50
CA LEU A 54 -0.09 1.02 -4.17
C LEU A 54 -1.33 1.07 -3.28
N CYS A 55 -2.43 0.56 -3.78
CA CYS A 55 -3.71 0.48 -3.09
C CYS A 55 -4.01 -0.96 -2.68
N VAL A 56 -4.36 -1.17 -1.41
CA VAL A 56 -4.82 -2.47 -0.90
C VAL A 56 -6.34 -2.47 -0.98
N ILE A 57 -6.93 -3.41 -1.73
CA ILE A 57 -8.40 -3.53 -1.81
C ILE A 57 -8.92 -4.05 -0.47
N LYS A 58 -10.05 -3.51 -0.02
CA LYS A 58 -10.61 -3.75 1.33
C LYS A 58 -10.91 -5.21 1.63
N ASP A 59 -11.29 -5.98 0.62
CA ASP A 59 -11.53 -7.43 0.72
C ASP A 59 -10.23 -8.27 0.78
N ASN A 60 -9.06 -7.62 0.69
CA ASN A 60 -7.74 -8.25 0.60
C ASN A 60 -7.66 -9.28 -0.54
N SER A 61 -8.43 -9.13 -1.62
CA SER A 61 -8.37 -10.06 -2.75
C SER A 61 -7.17 -9.77 -3.67
N ARG A 62 -6.84 -8.49 -3.84
CA ARG A 62 -5.86 -7.98 -4.80
C ARG A 62 -5.22 -6.69 -4.29
N LEU A 63 -4.06 -6.37 -4.87
CA LEU A 63 -3.48 -5.03 -4.81
C LEU A 63 -3.70 -4.32 -6.15
N LEU A 64 -3.73 -3.00 -6.12
CA LEU A 64 -3.79 -2.15 -7.31
C LEU A 64 -2.62 -1.18 -7.28
N VAL A 65 -1.80 -1.22 -8.32
CA VAL A 65 -0.77 -0.21 -8.56
C VAL A 65 -1.32 0.78 -9.57
N TRP A 66 -1.31 2.06 -9.23
CA TRP A 66 -1.80 3.13 -10.08
C TRP A 66 -0.69 4.16 -10.30
N ASN A 67 -0.44 4.49 -11.57
CA ASN A 67 0.32 5.66 -12.01
C ASN A 67 -0.70 6.76 -12.35
N PRO A 68 -0.85 7.80 -11.51
CA PRO A 68 -1.78 8.89 -11.76
C PRO A 68 -1.41 9.74 -12.97
N TYR A 69 -0.12 9.91 -13.24
CA TYR A 69 0.39 10.75 -14.34
C TYR A 69 0.05 10.17 -15.71
N LEU A 70 0.26 8.87 -15.88
CA LEU A 70 -0.07 8.16 -17.12
C LEU A 70 -1.48 7.58 -17.11
N GLY A 71 -2.20 7.72 -16.00
CA GLY A 71 -3.49 7.07 -15.80
C GLY A 71 -3.43 5.54 -15.87
N GLN A 72 -2.28 4.90 -15.72
CA GLN A 72 -2.12 3.44 -15.88
C GLN A 72 -2.39 2.69 -14.58
N THR A 73 -3.15 1.62 -14.64
CA THR A 73 -3.53 0.80 -13.47
C THR A 73 -3.19 -0.67 -13.70
N ARG A 74 -2.64 -1.34 -12.69
CA ARG A 74 -2.30 -2.76 -12.73
C ARG A 74 -2.76 -3.47 -11.47
N PHE A 75 -3.54 -4.53 -11.61
CA PHE A 75 -3.90 -5.39 -10.49
C PHE A 75 -2.81 -6.44 -10.25
N ILE A 76 -2.41 -6.59 -9.00
CA ILE A 76 -1.48 -7.61 -8.55
C ILE A 76 -2.26 -8.66 -7.76
N LYS A 77 -2.19 -9.90 -8.23
CA LYS A 77 -2.80 -11.04 -7.54
C LYS A 77 -1.82 -11.59 -6.49
N PRO A 78 -2.32 -12.17 -5.40
CA PRO A 78 -1.46 -12.89 -4.46
C PRO A 78 -0.87 -14.13 -5.13
N ARG A 79 0.24 -14.62 -4.59
CA ARG A 79 0.76 -15.95 -4.95
C ARG A 79 -0.18 -17.07 -4.44
N ASN A 80 -0.58 -16.98 -3.17
CA ASN A 80 -1.50 -17.92 -2.52
C ASN A 80 -2.78 -17.19 -2.08
N SER A 81 -2.64 -16.28 -1.12
CA SER A 81 -3.70 -15.40 -0.61
C SER A 81 -3.06 -14.17 0.03
N PHE A 82 -3.78 -13.05 0.08
CA PHE A 82 -3.45 -11.95 0.97
C PHE A 82 -4.21 -12.09 2.29
N HIS A 83 -3.64 -11.52 3.34
CA HIS A 83 -4.14 -11.56 4.70
C HIS A 83 -4.34 -10.14 5.21
N ARG A 84 -5.34 -9.94 6.08
CA ARG A 84 -5.64 -8.62 6.67
C ARG A 84 -4.46 -8.02 7.46
N LEU A 85 -3.58 -8.88 7.98
CA LEU A 85 -2.39 -8.48 8.73
C LEU A 85 -1.18 -8.18 7.83
N ASP A 86 -1.30 -8.40 6.52
CA ASP A 86 -0.22 -8.07 5.60
C ASP A 86 0.13 -6.58 5.69
N ARG A 87 1.44 -6.35 5.77
CA ARG A 87 2.06 -5.04 5.65
C ARG A 87 2.72 -4.95 4.28
N TYR A 88 2.59 -3.80 3.65
CA TYR A 88 3.11 -3.58 2.31
C TYR A 88 4.03 -2.37 2.28
N ALA A 89 5.01 -2.41 1.38
CA ALA A 89 5.78 -1.24 0.97
C ALA A 89 5.98 -1.27 -0.55
N LEU A 90 5.98 -0.10 -1.17
CA LEU A 90 6.29 0.09 -2.58
C LEU A 90 7.66 0.77 -2.68
N GLY A 91 8.53 0.27 -3.55
CA GLY A 91 9.86 0.80 -3.77
C GLY A 91 10.41 0.36 -5.12
N TYR A 92 11.71 0.57 -5.35
CA TYR A 92 12.41 0.12 -6.55
C TYR A 92 13.86 -0.27 -6.21
N ASP A 93 14.48 -1.08 -7.06
CA ASP A 93 15.91 -1.41 -6.95
C ASP A 93 16.82 -0.41 -7.71
N ASN A 94 18.12 -0.63 -7.67
CA ASN A 94 19.11 0.22 -8.34
C ASN A 94 18.96 0.27 -9.87
N ASN A 95 18.19 -0.66 -10.46
CA ASN A 95 17.89 -0.66 -11.89
C ASN A 95 16.54 0.03 -12.19
N HIS A 96 15.98 0.75 -11.21
CA HIS A 96 14.66 1.38 -11.27
C HIS A 96 13.51 0.41 -11.55
N ASN A 97 13.68 -0.87 -11.22
CA ASN A 97 12.57 -1.82 -11.28
C ASN A 97 11.76 -1.69 -10.01
N TYR A 98 10.51 -1.25 -10.16
CA TYR A 98 9.56 -1.21 -9.07
C TYR A 98 9.38 -2.60 -8.44
N LYS A 99 9.14 -2.62 -7.13
CA LYS A 99 8.90 -3.81 -6.33
C LYS A 99 7.87 -3.54 -5.23
N ILE A 100 7.13 -4.58 -4.86
CA ILE A 100 6.24 -4.56 -3.69
C ILE A 100 6.81 -5.50 -2.65
N LEU A 101 7.17 -4.98 -1.49
CA LEU A 101 7.47 -5.80 -0.32
C LEU A 101 6.16 -6.11 0.39
N ARG A 102 5.93 -7.39 0.68
CA ARG A 102 4.85 -7.88 1.53
C ARG A 102 5.48 -8.54 2.74
N LEU A 103 5.05 -8.15 3.94
CA LEU A 103 5.40 -8.82 5.19
C LEU A 103 4.12 -9.35 5.85
N LEU A 104 4.16 -10.62 6.21
CA LEU A 104 3.19 -11.27 7.08
C LEU A 104 3.86 -11.50 8.44
N ASP A 105 3.27 -10.89 9.47
CA ASP A 105 3.70 -11.02 10.86
C ASP A 105 2.42 -11.32 11.66
N ASP A 106 2.15 -12.61 11.85
CA ASP A 106 0.93 -13.12 12.49
C ASP A 106 1.27 -13.93 13.74
N TYR A 107 0.64 -13.56 14.86
CA TYR A 107 0.73 -14.29 16.12
C TYR A 107 -0.55 -15.11 16.26
N PHE A 108 -0.46 -16.42 16.03
CA PHE A 108 -1.58 -17.31 16.32
C PHE A 108 -1.78 -17.40 17.84
N PHE A 109 -3.05 -17.52 18.25
CA PHE A 109 -3.44 -17.64 19.66
C PHE A 109 -2.78 -18.83 20.38
N ASP A 110 -2.27 -19.84 19.65
CA ASP A 110 -1.76 -21.10 20.19
C ASP A 110 -0.23 -21.31 20.05
N ARG A 111 0.58 -20.26 20.27
CA ARG A 111 2.06 -20.33 20.40
C ARG A 111 2.84 -20.49 19.10
N GLU A 112 2.22 -20.25 17.95
CA GLU A 112 2.90 -20.20 16.66
C GLU A 112 2.97 -18.76 16.16
N HIS A 113 4.18 -18.31 15.85
CA HIS A 113 4.41 -17.03 15.21
C HIS A 113 4.81 -17.27 13.76
N LEU A 114 3.96 -16.80 12.85
CA LEU A 114 4.19 -16.90 11.42
C LEU A 114 4.80 -15.60 10.92
N PHE A 115 6.05 -15.71 10.50
CA PHE A 115 6.78 -14.60 9.89
C PHE A 115 7.18 -14.97 8.47
N GLY A 116 6.75 -14.17 7.50
CA GLY A 116 7.14 -14.35 6.12
C GLY A 116 7.24 -13.03 5.39
N TYR A 117 8.14 -12.96 4.42
CA TYR A 117 8.14 -11.83 3.49
C TYR A 117 8.39 -12.29 2.05
N GLU A 118 7.63 -11.65 1.16
CA GLU A 118 7.64 -11.89 -0.26
C GLU A 118 7.89 -10.55 -0.98
N ILE A 119 8.56 -10.60 -2.12
CA ILE A 119 8.76 -9.43 -2.98
C ILE A 119 8.13 -9.69 -4.33
N TYR A 120 7.23 -8.81 -4.75
CA TYR A 120 6.75 -8.75 -6.12
C TYR A 120 7.75 -7.98 -6.97
N ASP A 121 8.17 -8.57 -8.08
CA ASP A 121 9.03 -7.90 -9.06
C ASP A 121 8.23 -7.61 -10.33
N PHE A 122 8.10 -6.33 -10.68
CA PHE A 122 7.33 -5.92 -11.84
C PHE A 122 7.99 -6.34 -13.17
N SER A 123 9.31 -6.54 -13.18
CA SER A 123 10.05 -6.96 -14.37
C SER A 123 9.76 -8.42 -14.74
N SER A 124 9.64 -9.30 -13.73
CA SER A 124 9.31 -10.72 -13.91
C SER A 124 7.84 -11.05 -13.67
N ASP A 125 7.02 -10.04 -13.41
CA ASP A 125 5.58 -10.12 -13.11
C ASP A 125 5.22 -11.24 -12.10
N SER A 126 6.03 -11.38 -11.06
CA SER A 126 5.95 -12.53 -10.16
C SER A 126 6.42 -12.23 -8.73
N TRP A 127 5.84 -12.97 -7.78
CA TRP A 127 6.25 -12.97 -6.38
C TRP A 127 7.45 -13.91 -6.18
N ARG A 128 8.44 -13.43 -5.43
CA ARG A 128 9.58 -14.21 -4.94
C ARG A 128 9.49 -14.30 -3.42
N VAL A 129 9.51 -15.52 -2.88
CA VAL A 129 9.60 -15.73 -1.43
C VAL A 129 11.04 -15.60 -1.01
N LEU A 130 11.27 -14.80 0.01
CA LEU A 130 12.60 -14.63 0.58
C LEU A 130 12.72 -15.32 1.94
N LEU A 131 11.65 -15.35 2.73
CA LEU A 131 11.63 -16.06 4.00
C LEU A 131 10.20 -16.48 4.38
N PHE A 132 10.08 -17.65 4.99
CA PHE A 132 8.87 -18.12 5.66
C PHE A 132 9.28 -18.98 6.86
N ILE A 133 8.96 -18.53 8.06
CA ILE A 133 9.32 -19.18 9.33
C ILE A 133 8.04 -19.36 10.16
N ILE A 134 7.90 -20.55 10.75
CA ILE A 134 6.96 -20.84 11.83
C ILE A 134 7.77 -20.98 13.12
N LEU A 135 7.60 -20.03 14.04
CA LEU A 135 8.24 -20.05 15.36
C LEU A 135 7.28 -20.67 16.38
N ILE A 136 7.60 -21.86 16.87
CA ILE A 136 6.86 -22.53 17.94
C ILE A 136 7.47 -22.12 19.28
N ARG A 137 6.71 -21.40 20.12
CA ARG A 137 7.16 -21.12 21.50
C ARG A 137 7.00 -22.36 22.37
N ASN A 138 8.08 -23.12 22.55
CA ASN A 138 8.18 -24.11 23.61
C ASN A 138 8.36 -23.40 24.96
N LEU A 139 7.33 -23.45 25.82
CA LEU A 139 7.49 -23.18 27.24
C LEU A 139 8.13 -24.42 27.89
N ALA A 140 9.45 -24.51 27.81
CA ALA A 140 10.20 -25.46 28.62
C ALA A 140 10.60 -24.80 29.95
N LEU A 141 9.91 -25.27 31.01
CA LEU A 141 10.32 -25.36 32.42
C LEU A 141 10.35 -24.06 33.25
N ALA A 142 9.26 -23.85 33.99
CA ALA A 142 9.31 -23.32 35.35
C ALA A 142 9.46 -24.50 36.33
#